data_AF-A0AAC9TTX4-F1
#
_entry.id   AF-A0AAC9TTX4-F1
#
_cell.length_a   1.000
_cell.length_b   1.000
_cell.length_c   1.000
_cell.angle_alpha   90.00
_cell.angle_beta   90.00
_cell.angle_gamma   90.00
#
_symmetry.space_group_name_H-M   'P 1'
#
loop_
_entity.id
_entity.type
_entity.pdbx_description
1 polymer ?
#
loop_
_entity_poly.entity_id
_entity_poly.type
_entity_poly.pdbx_seq_one_letter_code
_entity_poly.pdbx_strand_id
1 'polypeptide(L)'
;MLEKVKDFYKTKKILFFIILFVWILLTVLSGILIGSCSKPKVIPLTPEEENSKAINILKEDEEKIIKGEMLSTKDNLSFEDLEYSRNFVESRKK
;
A
#
# COMPACT_ATOMS: atom_id res chain seq x y z
N MET A 1 -17.02 53.05 18.37
CA MET A 1 -15.86 52.19 18.71
C MET A 1 -16.22 50.70 18.68
N LEU A 2 -17.30 50.28 19.36
CA LEU A 2 -17.75 48.87 19.41
C LEU A 2 -17.99 48.21 18.04
N GLU A 3 -18.60 48.91 17.07
CA GLU A 3 -18.83 48.37 15.73
C GLU A 3 -17.53 48.10 14.96
N LYS A 4 -16.57 49.04 14.99
CA LYS A 4 -15.23 48.84 14.40
C LYS A 4 -14.53 47.61 14.97
N VAL A 5 -14.65 47.36 16.28
CA VAL A 5 -14.06 46.19 16.94
C VAL A 5 -14.75 44.89 16.48
N LYS A 6 -16.08 44.93 16.32
CA LYS A 6 -16.89 43.78 15.86
C LYS A 6 -16.57 43.40 14.42
N ASP A 7 -16.41 44.40 13.55
CA ASP A 7 -16.03 44.19 12.14
C ASP A 7 -14.60 43.67 12.00
N PHE A 8 -13.67 44.17 12.83
CA PHE A 8 -12.31 43.67 12.87
C PHE A 8 -12.27 42.18 13.26
N TYR A 9 -13.05 41.79 14.27
CA TYR A 9 -13.14 40.40 14.70
C TYR A 9 -13.76 39.49 13.63
N LYS A 10 -14.81 39.97 12.95
CA LYS A 10 -15.46 39.25 11.84
C LYS A 10 -14.48 39.03 10.68
N THR A 11 -13.68 40.04 10.34
CA THR A 11 -12.67 39.98 9.28
C THR A 11 -11.55 39.00 9.63
N LYS A 12 -11.04 39.07 10.87
CA LYS A 12 -10.00 38.14 11.36
C LYS A 12 -10.49 36.69 11.41
N LYS A 13 -11.75 36.47 11.80
CA LYS A 13 -12.38 35.15 11.80
C LYS A 13 -12.44 34.56 10.38
N ILE A 14 -12.85 35.35 9.39
CA ILE A 14 -12.88 34.91 7.98
C ILE A 14 -11.47 34.58 7.49
N LEU A 15 -10.49 35.45 7.78
CA LEU A 15 -9.09 35.23 7.41
C LEU A 15 -8.54 33.92 7.99
N PHE A 16 -8.88 33.61 9.25
CA PHE A 16 -8.48 32.36 9.90
C PHE A 16 -9.02 31.13 9.17
N PHE A 17 -10.31 31.13 8.78
CA PHE A 17 -10.88 30.03 8.02
C PHE A 17 -10.26 29.87 6.63
N ILE A 18 -9.92 30.98 5.95
CA ILE A 18 -9.22 30.94 4.67
C ILE A 18 -7.85 30.28 4.84
N ILE A 19 -7.08 30.68 5.86
CA ILE A 19 -5.76 30.09 6.14
C ILE A 19 -5.88 28.60 6.44
N LEU A 20 -6.85 28.20 7.27
CA LEU A 20 -7.11 26.80 7.59
C LEU A 20 -7.45 25.97 6.33
N PHE A 21 -8.31 26.52 5.46
CA PHE A 21 -8.73 25.85 4.24
C PHE A 21 -7.57 25.66 3.26
N VAL A 22 -6.75 26.70 3.08
CA VAL A 22 -5.54 26.64 2.25
C VAL A 22 -4.56 25.60 2.81
N TRP A 23 -4.39 25.54 4.13
CA TRP A 23 -3.53 24.55 4.77
C TRP A 23 -3.99 23.12 4.51
N ILE A 24 -5.29 22.84 4.66
CA ILE A 24 -5.87 21.51 4.37
C ILE A 24 -5.64 21.13 2.90
N LEU A 25 -5.92 22.04 1.97
CA LEU A 25 -5.68 21.82 0.53
C LEU A 25 -4.22 21.44 0.24
N LEU A 26 -3.27 22.16 0.85
CA LEU A 26 -1.84 21.89 0.73
C LEU A 26 -1.47 20.49 1.25
N THR A 27 -2.01 20.09 2.40
CA THR A 27 -1.73 18.75 2.96
C THR A 27 -2.24 17.62 2.06
N VAL A 28 -3.45 17.76 1.50
CA VAL A 28 -4.03 16.78 0.58
C VAL A 28 -3.22 16.67 -0.71
N LEU A 29 -2.87 17.82 -1.31
CA LEU A 29 -2.02 17.86 -2.51
C LEU A 29 -0.67 17.18 -2.27
N SER A 30 -0.05 17.44 -1.13
CA SER A 30 1.23 16.82 -0.77
C SER A 30 1.10 15.31 -0.59
N GLY A 31 0.03 14.83 0.06
CA GLY A 31 -0.26 13.41 0.18
C GLY A 31 -0.44 12.71 -1.17
N ILE A 32 -1.15 13.34 -2.11
CA ILE A 32 -1.34 12.81 -3.47
C ILE A 32 0.00 12.74 -4.22
N LEU A 33 0.84 13.77 -4.11
CA LEU A 33 2.17 13.78 -4.74
C LEU A 33 3.05 12.66 -4.20
N ILE A 34 3.08 12.46 -2.88
CA ILE A 34 3.85 11.38 -2.24
C ILE A 34 3.33 10.01 -2.68
N GLY A 35 2.01 9.83 -2.71
CA GLY A 35 1.38 8.57 -3.16
C GLY A 35 1.65 8.29 -4.63
N SER A 36 1.58 9.30 -5.49
CA SER A 36 1.82 9.16 -6.94
C SER A 36 3.29 8.88 -7.27
N CYS A 37 4.23 9.48 -6.54
CA CYS A 37 5.66 9.21 -6.68
C CYS A 37 6.11 7.93 -5.95
N SER A 38 5.24 7.29 -5.18
CA SER A 38 5.58 6.03 -4.52
C SER A 38 5.66 4.91 -5.56
N LYS A 39 6.85 4.32 -5.69
CA LYS A 39 6.98 3.07 -6.44
C LYS A 39 6.17 1.99 -5.73
N PRO A 40 5.46 1.11 -6.45
CA PRO A 40 4.79 0.00 -5.81
C PRO A 40 5.83 -0.82 -5.03
N LYS A 41 5.53 -1.09 -3.76
CA LYS A 41 6.39 -1.86 -2.85
C LYS A 41 6.68 -3.28 -3.39
N VAL A 42 5.83 -3.74 -4.31
CA VAL A 42 5.94 -5.04 -4.98
C VAL A 42 5.80 -4.77 -6.48
N ILE A 43 6.86 -5.00 -7.23
CA ILE A 43 6.79 -5.03 -8.69
C ILE A 43 6.08 -6.33 -9.03
N PRO A 44 4.90 -6.30 -9.69
CA PRO A 44 4.27 -7.53 -10.16
C PRO A 44 5.23 -8.16 -11.18
N LEU A 45 5.74 -9.34 -10.85
CA LEU A 45 6.57 -10.11 -11.76
C LEU A 45 5.70 -10.55 -12.95
N THR A 46 6.29 -10.60 -14.13
CA THR A 46 5.62 -11.24 -15.27
C THR A 46 5.48 -12.74 -15.01
N PRO A 47 4.51 -13.44 -15.64
CA PRO A 47 4.34 -14.88 -15.47
C PRO A 47 5.63 -15.68 -15.76
N GLU A 48 6.46 -15.19 -16.68
CA GLU A 48 7.77 -15.78 -16.98
C GLU A 48 8.77 -15.61 -15.83
N GLU A 49 8.81 -14.42 -15.23
CA GLU A 49 9.66 -14.14 -14.06
C GLU A 49 9.20 -14.93 -12.83
N GLU A 50 7.89 -15.05 -12.58
CA GLU A 50 7.34 -15.88 -11.50
C GLU A 50 7.71 -17.35 -11.67
N ASN A 51 7.56 -17.90 -12.88
CA ASN A 51 7.95 -19.28 -13.19
C ASN A 51 9.46 -19.48 -13.02
N SER A 52 10.28 -18.54 -13.48
CA SER A 52 11.75 -18.63 -13.31
C SER A 52 12.15 -18.64 -11.83
N LYS A 53 11.48 -17.84 -11.00
CA LYS A 53 11.69 -17.79 -9.55
C LYS A 53 11.28 -19.11 -8.91
N ALA A 54 10.11 -19.66 -9.28
CA ALA A 54 9.64 -20.95 -8.77
C ALA A 54 10.59 -22.10 -9.12
N ILE A 55 11.10 -22.15 -10.36
CA ILE A 55 12.07 -23.17 -10.79
C ILE A 55 13.38 -23.08 -10.00
N ASN A 56 13.87 -21.87 -9.73
CA ASN A 56 15.08 -21.68 -8.94
C ASN A 56 14.90 -22.12 -7.48
N ILE A 57 13.75 -21.81 -6.88
CA ILE A 57 13.42 -22.26 -5.51
C ILE A 57 13.39 -23.78 -5.45
N LEU A 58 12.76 -24.44 -6.44
CA LEU A 58 12.69 -25.91 -6.49
C LEU A 58 14.08 -26.55 -6.56
N LYS A 59 15.01 -25.99 -7.37
CA LYS A 59 16.38 -26.49 -7.45
C LYS A 59 17.15 -26.31 -6.14
N GLU A 60 16.97 -25.17 -5.47
CA GLU A 60 17.61 -24.91 -4.18
C GLU A 60 17.09 -25.86 -3.09
N ASP A 61 15.78 -26.13 -3.10
CA ASP A 61 15.15 -27.08 -2.18
C ASP A 61 15.61 -28.53 -2.47
N GLU A 62 15.72 -28.93 -3.74
CA GLU A 62 16.31 -30.22 -4.12
C GLU A 62 17.73 -30.39 -3.58
N GLU A 63 18.57 -29.36 -3.70
CA GLU A 63 19.94 -29.40 -3.20
C GLU A 63 20.00 -29.49 -1.66
N LYS A 64 19.11 -28.78 -0.96
CA LYS A 64 18.97 -28.86 0.51
C LYS A 64 18.48 -30.23 0.96
N ILE A 65 17.52 -30.83 0.26
CA ILE A 65 17.03 -32.19 0.53
C ILE A 65 18.18 -33.20 0.42
N ILE A 66 18.99 -33.11 -0.66
CA ILE A 66 20.13 -34.02 -0.88
C ILE A 66 21.18 -33.85 0.23
N LYS A 67 21.38 -32.62 0.73
CA LYS A 67 22.29 -32.32 1.84
C LYS A 67 21.72 -32.65 3.23
N GLY A 68 20.45 -33.04 3.32
CA GLY A 68 19.77 -33.31 4.59
C GLY A 68 19.44 -32.04 5.40
N GLU A 69 19.40 -30.88 4.75
CA GLU A 69 19.07 -29.59 5.36
C GLU A 69 17.56 -29.36 5.43
N MET A 70 17.10 -28.62 6.43
CA MET A 70 15.68 -28.34 6.63
C MET A 70 15.20 -27.25 5.66
N LEU A 71 14.11 -27.51 4.95
CA LEU A 71 13.52 -26.57 4.00
C LEU A 71 12.90 -25.37 4.72
N SER A 72 13.03 -24.19 4.10
CA SER A 72 12.49 -22.95 4.63
C SER A 72 11.00 -22.83 4.32
N THR A 73 10.18 -22.54 5.34
CA THR A 73 8.75 -22.25 5.18
C THR A 73 8.45 -20.75 5.01
N LYS A 74 9.48 -19.91 4.83
CA LYS A 74 9.39 -18.46 4.99
C LYS A 74 8.56 -17.76 3.90
N ASP A 75 8.43 -18.39 2.73
CA ASP A 75 7.66 -17.89 1.59
C ASP A 75 6.38 -18.72 1.33
N ASN A 76 5.98 -19.59 2.26
CA ASN A 76 4.70 -20.29 2.15
C ASN A 76 3.54 -19.31 2.35
N LEU A 77 2.49 -19.49 1.56
CA LEU A 77 1.23 -18.74 1.74
C LEU A 77 0.72 -18.95 3.17
N SER A 78 0.32 -17.86 3.82
CA SER A 78 -0.34 -17.95 5.11
C SER A 78 -1.68 -18.68 4.97
N PHE A 79 -2.20 -19.23 6.06
CA PHE A 79 -3.52 -19.88 6.03
C PHE A 79 -4.63 -18.92 5.56
N GLU A 80 -4.51 -17.63 5.86
CA GLU A 80 -5.42 -16.59 5.40
C GLU A 80 -5.31 -16.36 3.87
N ASP A 81 -4.09 -16.36 3.31
CA ASP A 81 -3.89 -16.25 1.86
C ASP A 81 -4.42 -17.47 1.10
N LEU A 82 -4.29 -18.67 1.69
CA LEU A 82 -4.83 -19.92 1.15
C LEU A 82 -6.36 -19.91 1.13
N GLU A 83 -6.99 -19.42 2.20
CA GLU A 83 -8.45 -19.31 2.28
C GLU A 83 -9.01 -18.26 1.32
N TYR A 84 -8.32 -17.13 1.18
CA TYR A 84 -8.66 -16.10 0.19
C TYR A 84 -8.57 -16.63 -1.25
N SER A 85 -7.50 -17.35 -1.59
CA SER A 85 -7.32 -17.99 -2.91
C SER A 85 -8.45 -19.01 -3.20
N ARG A 86 -8.82 -19.83 -2.20
CA ARG A 86 -9.92 -20.79 -2.33
C ARG A 86 -11.26 -20.11 -2.64
N ASN A 87 -11.58 -19.04 -1.91
CA ASN A 87 -12.82 -18.29 -2.07
C ASN A 87 -12.85 -17.52 -3.41
N PHE A 88 -11.69 -17.05 -3.89
CA PHE A 88 -11.57 -16.40 -5.19
C PHE A 88 -11.86 -17.35 -6.36
N VAL A 89 -11.40 -18.61 -6.29
CA VAL A 89 -11.69 -19.64 -7.31
C VAL A 89 -13.17 -20.04 -7.29
N GLU A 90 -13.79 -20.11 -6.11
CA GLU A 90 -15.19 -20.47 -5.96
C GLU A 90 -16.14 -19.39 -6.55
N SER A 91 -15.77 -18.11 -6.43
CA SER A 91 -16.55 -17.01 -7.02
C SER A 91 -16.55 -16.96 -8.55
N ARG A 92 -15.54 -17.54 -9.23
CA ARG A 92 -15.47 -17.65 -10.70
C ARG A 92 -16.19 -18.85 -11.30
N LYS A 93 -16.71 -19.76 -10.49
CA LYS A 93 -17.46 -20.96 -10.96
C LYS A 93 -18.98 -20.70 -11.09
N LYS A 94 -19.45 -19.48 -10.82
CA LYS A 94 -20.81 -19.02 -11.12
C LYS A 94 -20.84 -18.29 -12.46
#